data_AF-A0A344U2G7-F1
#
_entry.id   AF-A0A344U2G7-F1
#
_cell.length_a   1.000
_cell.length_b   1.000
_cell.length_c   1.000
_cell.angle_alpha   90.00
_cell.angle_beta   90.00
_cell.angle_gamma   90.00
#
_symmetry.space_group_name_H-M   'P 1'
#
loop_
_entity.id
_entity.type
_entity.pdbx_description
1 polymer ?
#
loop_
_entity_poly.entity_id
_entity_poly.type
_entity_poly.pdbx_seq_one_letter_code
_entity_poly.pdbx_strand_id
1 'polypeptide(L)' 'MYEMHLGEATSGPGPVWHVVAHDRSATLCGRPLVPAGGSDTDRHCLPCMSAFHAVMTGEAPGG' A
#
# COMPACT_ATOMS: atom_id res chain seq x y z
N MET A 1 -3.84 -6.85 11.07
CA MET A 1 -2.49 -6.22 11.09
C MET A 1 -2.20 -5.71 9.69
N TYR A 2 -1.50 -4.59 9.54
CA TYR A 2 -1.12 -4.06 8.22
C TYR A 2 0.36 -4.33 8.00
N GLU A 3 0.72 -4.81 6.82
CA GLU A 3 2.08 -5.13 6.42
C GLU A 3 2.53 -4.21 5.30
N MET A 4 3.82 -3.89 5.26
CA MET A 4 4.43 -3.08 4.21
C MET A 4 5.19 -4.00 3.27
N HIS A 5 4.81 -3.99 2.00
CA HIS A 5 5.41 -4.82 0.96
C HIS A 5 5.87 -3.96 -0.20
N LEU A 6 7.06 -4.25 -0.72
CA LEU A 6 7.61 -3.56 -1.88
C LEU A 6 6.92 -4.08 -3.15
N GLY A 7 6.39 -3.16 -3.96
CA GLY A 7 5.73 -3.51 -5.21
C GLY A 7 5.94 -2.47 -6.30
N GLU A 8 5.50 -2.80 -7.51
CA GLU A 8 5.56 -1.88 -8.64
C GLU A 8 4.73 -0.61 -8.37
N ALA A 9 5.23 0.55 -8.81
CA ALA A 9 4.47 1.79 -8.71
C ALA A 9 3.19 1.73 -9.56
N THR A 10 2.09 2.20 -8.97
CA THR A 10 0.81 2.37 -9.67
C THR A 10 0.90 3.35 -10.83
N SER A 11 1.73 4.38 -10.69
CA SER A 11 2.02 5.39 -11.71
C SER A 11 3.40 5.99 -11.41
N GLY A 12 4.36 5.79 -12.32
CA GLY A 12 5.72 6.31 -12.21
C GLY A 12 6.82 5.23 -12.24
N PRO A 13 8.10 5.64 -12.32
CA PRO A 13 9.21 4.71 -12.45
C PRO A 13 9.66 4.14 -11.10
N GLY A 14 9.75 2.81 -11.04
CA GLY A 14 10.42 2.05 -9.99
C GLY A 14 9.51 1.61 -8.83
N PRO A 15 10.07 0.88 -7.85
CA PRO A 15 9.30 0.28 -6.77
C PRO A 15 8.81 1.33 -5.77
N VAL A 16 7.70 1.01 -5.08
CA VAL A 16 7.15 1.75 -3.95
C VAL A 16 6.64 0.78 -2.88
N TRP A 17 6.62 1.22 -1.64
CA TRP A 17 6.01 0.48 -0.53
C TRP A 17 4.49 0.60 -0.59
N HIS A 18 3.84 -0.55 -0.66
CA HIS A 18 2.39 -0.70 -0.54
C HIS A 18 2.02 -1.23 0.83
N VAL A 19 0.92 -0.70 1.38
CA VAL A 19 0.34 -1.23 2.60
C VAL A 19 -0.67 -2.31 2.23
N VAL A 20 -0.52 -3.49 2.80
CA VAL A 20 -1.35 -4.68 2.57
C VAL A 20 -2.02 -5.07 3.88
N ALA A 21 -3.32 -5.35 3.84
CA ALA A 21 -4.02 -5.88 5.00
C ALA A 21 -3.73 -7.37 5.14
N HIS A 22 -3.40 -7.86 6.33
CA HIS A 22 -3.05 -9.28 6.56
C HIS A 22 -4.13 -10.26 6.05
N ASP A 23 -5.40 -9.88 6.11
CA ASP A 23 -6.55 -10.67 5.65
C ASP A 23 -6.88 -10.52 4.16
N ARG A 24 -6.27 -9.56 3.45
CA ARG A 24 -6.57 -9.31 2.04
C ARG A 24 -5.28 -9.20 1.26
N SER A 25 -5.03 -10.20 0.42
CA SER A 25 -4.01 -10.31 -0.61
C SER A 25 -4.00 -9.17 -1.66
N ALA A 26 -4.70 -8.06 -1.37
CA ALA A 26 -4.76 -6.84 -2.15
C ALA A 26 -4.21 -5.67 -1.31
N THR A 27 -3.52 -4.75 -1.99
CA THR A 27 -3.04 -3.51 -1.39
C THR A 27 -4.21 -2.60 -1.02
N LEU A 28 -3.99 -1.68 -0.07
CA LEU A 28 -4.98 -0.68 0.31
C LEU A 28 -5.36 0.29 -0.82
N CYS A 29 -4.55 0.41 -1.87
CA CYS A 29 -4.91 1.15 -3.08
C CYS A 29 -5.88 0.40 -4.01
N GLY A 30 -6.34 -0.79 -3.61
CA GLY A 30 -7.31 -1.59 -4.35
C GLY A 30 -6.72 -2.39 -5.51
N ARG A 31 -5.38 -2.42 -5.63
CA ARG A 31 -4.69 -3.19 -6.66
C ARG A 31 -4.02 -4.45 -6.09
N PRO A 32 -3.85 -5.50 -6.90
CA PRO A 32 -3.02 -6.63 -6.50
C PRO A 32 -1.58 -6.15 -6.30
N LEU A 33 -0.92 -6.66 -5.25
CA LEU A 33 0.49 -6.41 -5.05
C LEU A 33 1.27 -7.15 -6.14
N VAL A 34 1.96 -6.41 -7.01
CA VAL A 34 2.94 -6.98 -7.93
C VAL A 34 4.32 -6.80 -7.31
N PRO A 35 4.98 -7.87 -6.84
CA PRO A 35 6.28 -7.77 -6.21
C PRO A 35 7.29 -7.17 -7.20
N ALA A 36 7.91 -6.06 -6.81
CA ALA A 36 8.99 -5.49 -7.59
C ALA A 36 10.32 -6.07 -7.08
N GLY A 37 11.08 -6.73 -7.96
CA GLY A 37 12.46 -7.09 -7.66
C GLY A 37 13.32 -5.83 -7.70
N GLY A 38 13.88 -5.41 -6.56
CA GLY A 38 14.72 -4.22 -6.52
C GLY A 38 15.09 -3.73 -5.12
N SER A 39 16.02 -2.77 -5.11
CA SER A 39 16.60 -2.15 -3.92
C SER A 39 15.56 -1.38 -3.09
N ASP A 40 15.83 -1.32 -1.79
CA ASP A 40 15.11 -0.51 -0.81
C ASP A 40 14.84 0.91 -1.33
N THR A 41 13.61 1.39 -1.18
CA THR A 41 13.17 2.70 -1.66
C THR A 41 12.44 3.43 -0.54
N ASP A 42 12.64 4.73 -0.39
CA ASP A 42 11.85 5.52 0.57
C ASP A 42 10.47 5.94 0.03
N ARG A 43 10.11 5.47 -1.17
CA ARG A 43 8.86 5.86 -1.83
C ARG A 43 7.72 4.99 -1.37
N HIS A 44 6.63 5.63 -0.98
CA HIS A 44 5.43 4.98 -0.49
C HIS A 44 4.25 5.26 -1.44
N CYS A 45 3.38 4.27 -1.61
CA CYS A 45 2.14 4.44 -2.35
C CYS A 45 1.22 5.39 -1.56
N LEU A 46 1.06 6.63 -2.04
CA LEU A 46 0.25 7.66 -1.39
C LEU A 46 -1.20 7.20 -1.11
N PRO A 47 -1.91 6.52 -2.04
CA PRO A 47 -3.23 5.98 -1.74
C PRO A 47 -3.23 4.94 -0.61
N CYS A 48 -2.22 4.06 -0.55
CA CYS A 48 -2.08 3.08 0.53
C CYS A 48 -1.85 3.77 1.88
N MET A 49 -0.98 4.78 1.92
CA MET A 49 -0.70 5.57 3.12
C MET A 49 -1.94 6.34 3.58
N SER A 50 -2.69 6.95 2.66
CA SER A 50 -3.91 7.69 3.00
C SER A 50 -5.00 6.77 3.54
N ALA A 51 -5.20 5.60 2.94
CA ALA A 51 -6.16 4.60 3.43
C ALA A 51 -5.74 4.02 4.78
N PHE A 52 -4.44 3.74 4.97
CA PHE A 52 -3.90 3.32 6.26
C PHE A 52 -4.14 4.39 7.34
N HIS A 53 -3.91 5.66 7.00
CA HIS A 53 -4.14 6.77 7.92
C HIS A 53 -5.61 6.89 8.31
N ALA A 54 -6.55 6.77 7.36
CA ALA A 54 -8.00 6.77 7.62
C ALA A 54 -8.43 5.63 8.57
N VAL A 55 -7.85 4.44 8.40
CA VAL A 55 -8.08 3.33 9.32
C VAL A 55 -7.55 3.65 10.72
N MET A 56 -6.34 4.22 10.81
CA MET A 56 -5.70 4.54 12.09
C MET A 56 -6.39 5.68 12.84
N THR A 57 -6.97 6.65 12.12
CA THR A 57 -7.76 7.74 12.71
C THR A 57 -9.18 7.31 13.09
N GLY A 58 -9.59 6.09 12.74
CA GLY A 58 -10.94 5.61 13.03
C GLY A 58 -12.03 6.26 12.17
N GLU A 59 -11.65 6.95 11.10
CA GLU A 59 -12.59 7.31 10.03
C GLU A 59 -12.89 6.03 9.26
N ALA A 60 -13.83 5.25 9.78
CA ALA A 60 -14.36 4.07 9.10
C ALA A 60 -14.73 4.48 7.66
N PRO A 61 -14.23 3.77 6.63
CA PRO A 61 -14.67 4.01 5.27
C PRO A 61 -16.11 3.49 5.14
N GLY A 62 -17.08 4.37 5.42
CA GLY A 62 -18.51 4.14 5.21
C GLY A 62 -19.35 4.22 6.47
N GLY A 63 -20.03 5.36 6.64
CA GLY A 63 -21.34 5.40 7.28
C GLY A 63 -22.43 4.93 6.34
#